data_AF-A0A941G7Y5-F1
#
_entry.id   AF-A0A941G7Y5-F1
#
_cell.length_a   1.000
_cell.length_b   1.000
_cell.length_c   1.000
_cell.angle_alpha   90.00
_cell.angle_beta   90.00
_cell.angle_gamma   90.00
#
_symmetry.space_group_name_H-M   'P 1'
#
loop_
_entity.id
_entity.type
_entity.pdbx_description
1 polymer ?
#
loop_
_entity_poly.entity_id
_entity_poly.type
_entity_poly.pdbx_seq_one_letter_code
_entity_poly.pdbx_strand_id
1 'polypeptide(L)'
;MKTLLVHPLFLIGIAIRLAIVAGAISQPVVDWYAPFLSTSVSQWNMDPWGVWLAHGGSPAAFPYGYVMWLVFLPLTLLGKLVGMAPEHAYAL
;
A
#
# COMPACT_ATOMS: atom_id res chain seq x y z
N MET A 1 -14.81 22.58 12.39
CA MET A 1 -13.89 21.59 11.80
C MET A 1 -12.45 22.09 11.68
N LYS A 2 -12.19 23.31 11.16
CA LYS A 2 -10.83 23.88 11.08
C LYS A 2 -10.06 23.86 12.41
N THR A 3 -10.74 24.14 13.53
CA THR A 3 -10.15 24.14 14.88
C THR A 3 -9.62 22.78 15.33
N LEU A 4 -10.20 21.68 14.86
CA LEU A 4 -9.76 20.32 15.23
C LEU A 4 -8.48 19.92 14.48
N LEU A 5 -8.39 20.26 13.18
CA LEU A 5 -7.26 19.90 12.32
C LEU A 5 -5.94 20.56 12.76
N VAL A 6 -6.02 21.69 13.45
CA VAL A 6 -4.87 22.43 13.99
C VAL A 6 -4.69 22.21 15.49
N HIS A 7 -5.56 21.42 16.13
CA HIS A 7 -5.47 21.18 17.56
C HIS A 7 -4.19 20.37 17.88
N PRO A 8 -3.38 20.77 18.87
CA PRO A 8 -2.08 20.13 19.12
C PRO A 8 -2.21 18.63 19.39
N LEU A 9 -3.24 18.19 20.13
CA LEU A 9 -3.48 16.75 20.36
C LEU A 9 -3.82 15.99 19.07
N PHE A 10 -4.54 16.61 18.13
CA PHE A 10 -4.86 15.97 16.85
C PHE A 10 -3.59 15.83 16.00
N LEU A 11 -2.76 16.88 15.96
CA LEU A 11 -1.47 16.85 15.26
C LEU A 11 -0.50 15.83 15.88
N ILE A 12 -0.44 15.74 17.21
CA ILE A 12 0.34 14.71 17.92
C ILE A 12 -0.17 13.31 17.53
N GLY A 13 -1.48 13.11 17.49
CA GLY A 13 -2.08 11.84 17.04
C GLY A 13 -1.70 11.47 15.61
N ILE A 14 -1.72 12.43 14.68
CA ILE A 14 -1.24 12.23 13.31
C ILE A 14 0.25 11.89 13.30
N ALA A 15 1.08 12.63 14.05
CA ALA A 15 2.52 12.39 14.12
C ALA A 15 2.85 10.99 14.63
N ILE A 16 2.17 10.53 15.70
CA ILE A 16 2.32 9.18 16.24
C ILE A 16 1.88 8.15 15.20
N ARG A 17 0.73 8.35 14.53
CA ARG A 17 0.25 7.43 13.48
C ARG A 17 1.28 7.31 12.35
N LEU A 18 1.80 8.43 11.85
CA LEU A 18 2.79 8.44 10.78
C LEU A 18 4.10 7.77 11.20
N ALA A 19 4.55 7.98 12.45
CA ALA A 19 5.73 7.31 12.98
C ALA A 19 5.55 5.78 13.05
N ILE A 20 4.36 5.31 13.44
CA ILE A 20 4.04 3.87 13.45
C ILE A 20 3.97 3.32 12.03
N VAL A 21 3.30 4.02 11.10
CA VAL A 21 3.21 3.62 9.69
C VAL A 21 4.60 3.48 9.05
N ALA A 22 5.53 4.39 9.38
CA ALA A 22 6.90 4.35 8.88
C ALA A 22 7.77 3.26 9.53
N GLY A 23 7.49 2.87 10.78
CA GLY A 23 8.36 1.98 11.56
C GLY A 23 7.85 0.54 11.75
N ALA A 24 6.55 0.29 11.62
CA ALA A 24 5.91 -0.97 12.02
C ALA A 24 5.21 -1.67 10.85
N ILE A 25 5.99 -2.09 9.85
CA ILE A 25 5.50 -2.81 8.67
C ILE A 25 5.42 -4.31 8.99
N SER A 26 4.29 -4.94 8.64
CA SER A 26 4.08 -6.37 8.87
C SER A 26 4.64 -7.25 7.76
N GLN A 27 5.02 -8.49 8.09
CA GLN A 27 5.59 -9.45 7.12
C GLN A 27 4.68 -9.68 5.89
N PRO A 28 3.35 -9.86 6.01
CA PRO A 28 2.49 -10.00 4.82
C PRO A 28 2.53 -8.80 3.87
N VAL A 29 2.79 -7.59 4.38
CA VAL A 29 2.94 -6.40 3.52
C VAL A 29 4.23 -6.48 2.71
N VAL A 30 5.33 -6.83 3.38
CA VAL A 30 6.66 -6.97 2.77
C VAL A 30 6.69 -8.10 1.75
N ASP A 31 6.17 -9.27 2.13
CA ASP A 31 6.32 -10.48 1.33
C ASP A 31 5.28 -10.60 0.23
N TRP A 32 4.05 -10.09 0.47
CA TRP A 32 2.91 -10.36 -0.40
C TRP A 32 2.24 -9.09 -0.94
N TYR A 33 1.69 -8.23 -0.08
CA TYR A 33 0.75 -7.19 -0.53
C TYR A 33 1.42 -6.07 -1.32
N ALA A 34 2.54 -5.54 -0.81
CA ALA A 34 3.23 -4.46 -1.47
C ALA A 34 3.91 -4.90 -2.78
N PRO A 35 4.59 -6.07 -2.84
CA PRO A 35 5.10 -6.60 -4.10
C PRO A 35 3.99 -6.92 -5.13
N PHE A 36 2.85 -7.45 -4.68
CA PHE A 36 1.69 -7.72 -5.56
C PHE A 36 1.16 -6.43 -6.23
N LEU A 37 0.97 -5.38 -5.43
CA LEU A 37 0.50 -4.08 -5.95
C LEU A 37 1.57 -3.41 -6.83
N SER A 38 2.84 -3.49 -6.44
CA SER A 38 3.96 -3.01 -7.25
C SER A 38 4.02 -3.72 -8.61
N THR A 39 3.80 -5.04 -8.64
CA THR A 39 3.69 -5.82 -9.88
C THR A 39 2.50 -5.36 -10.71
N SER A 40 1.35 -5.11 -10.08
CA SER A 40 0.13 -4.65 -10.75
C SER A 40 0.31 -3.32 -11.49
N VAL A 41 1.03 -2.35 -10.91
CA VAL A 41 1.30 -1.06 -11.58
C VAL A 41 2.50 -1.12 -12.53
N SER A 42 3.34 -2.15 -12.43
CA SER A 42 4.49 -2.36 -13.32
C SER A 42 4.13 -3.14 -14.58
N GLN A 43 3.20 -4.08 -14.44
CA GLN A 43 2.73 -4.99 -15.49
C GLN A 43 1.20 -5.01 -15.46
N TRP A 44 0.61 -3.92 -15.94
CA TRP A 44 -0.83 -3.74 -15.95
C TRP A 44 -1.53 -4.89 -16.68
N ASN A 45 -2.53 -5.50 -16.03
CA ASN A 45 -3.39 -6.53 -16.59
C ASN A 45 -4.75 -6.54 -15.87
N MET A 46 -5.79 -7.03 -16.55
CA MET A 46 -7.11 -7.25 -15.96
C MET A 46 -7.17 -8.50 -15.07
N ASP A 47 -6.14 -9.36 -15.12
CA ASP A 47 -5.91 -10.48 -14.19
C ASP A 47 -4.57 -10.29 -13.45
N PRO A 48 -4.51 -9.43 -12.42
CA PRO A 48 -3.27 -9.16 -11.68
C PRO A 48 -2.83 -10.37 -10.83
N TRP A 49 -3.75 -11.24 -10.41
CA TRP A 49 -3.40 -12.48 -9.71
C TRP A 49 -2.72 -13.48 -10.64
N GLY A 50 -3.21 -13.65 -11.86
CA GLY A 50 -2.56 -14.47 -12.88
C GLY A 50 -1.14 -13.98 -13.17
N VAL A 51 -0.95 -12.66 -13.34
CA VAL A 51 0.38 -12.07 -13.52
C VAL A 51 1.28 -12.35 -12.32
N TRP A 52 0.79 -12.13 -11.10
CA TRP A 52 1.56 -12.37 -9.87
C TRP A 52 2.00 -13.84 -9.73
N LEU A 53 1.06 -14.78 -9.93
CA LEU A 53 1.33 -16.21 -9.85
C LEU A 53 2.31 -16.69 -10.93
N ALA A 54 2.22 -16.14 -12.14
CA ALA A 54 3.16 -16.45 -13.24
C ALA A 54 4.61 -16.04 -12.92
N HIS A 55 4.81 -15.09 -12.01
CA HIS A 55 6.14 -14.69 -11.51
C HIS A 55 6.57 -15.46 -10.25
N GLY A 56 5.87 -16.55 -9.88
CA GLY A 56 6.19 -17.36 -8.71
C GLY A 56 5.69 -16.77 -7.38
N GLY A 57 4.79 -15.79 -7.44
CA GLY A 57 4.18 -15.17 -6.28
C GLY A 57 3.31 -16.12 -5.44
N SER A 58 3.15 -15.81 -4.16
CA SER A 58 2.29 -16.60 -3.26
C SER A 58 0.79 -16.39 -3.56
N PRO A 59 -0.04 -17.45 -3.56
CA PRO A 59 -1.50 -17.32 -3.69
C PRO A 59 -2.15 -16.64 -2.49
N ALA A 60 -1.44 -16.52 -1.36
CA ALA A 60 -1.91 -15.73 -0.21
C ALA A 60 -1.83 -14.21 -0.45
N ALA A 61 -1.30 -13.77 -1.60
CA ALA A 61 -1.18 -12.37 -1.90
C ALA A 61 -2.53 -11.69 -2.13
N PHE A 62 -2.74 -10.64 -1.36
CA PHE A 62 -3.82 -9.66 -1.51
C PHE A 62 -5.22 -10.30 -1.59
N PRO A 63 -5.72 -10.88 -0.49
CA PRO A 63 -6.98 -11.64 -0.44
C PRO A 63 -8.24 -10.77 -0.50
N TYR A 64 -8.11 -9.50 -0.85
CA TYR A 64 -9.18 -8.49 -0.77
C TYR A 64 -9.96 -8.30 -2.08
N GLY A 65 -9.51 -8.92 -3.18
CA GLY A 65 -10.19 -8.90 -4.48
C GLY A 65 -10.07 -7.57 -5.27
N TYR A 66 -10.73 -7.52 -6.42
CA TYR A 66 -10.58 -6.45 -7.41
C TYR A 66 -10.97 -5.05 -6.91
N VAL A 67 -12.00 -4.94 -6.06
CA VAL A 67 -12.45 -3.63 -5.54
C VAL A 67 -11.33 -2.98 -4.73
N MET A 68 -10.75 -3.72 -3.78
CA MET A 68 -9.65 -3.20 -2.98
C MET A 68 -8.40 -3.01 -3.83
N TRP A 69 -8.14 -3.89 -4.80
CA TRP A 69 -7.04 -3.70 -5.73
C TRP A 69 -7.13 -2.34 -6.43
N LEU A 70 -8.30 -2.01 -7.00
CA LEU A 70 -8.54 -0.71 -7.64
C LEU A 70 -8.39 0.48 -6.68
N VAL A 71 -8.80 0.34 -5.42
CA VAL A 71 -8.64 1.38 -4.40
C VAL A 71 -7.16 1.68 -4.10
N PHE A 72 -6.31 0.66 -4.10
CA PHE A 72 -4.89 0.80 -3.77
C PHE A 72 -4.02 1.23 -4.97
N LEU A 73 -4.48 1.04 -6.20
CA LEU A 73 -3.69 1.37 -7.41
C LEU A 73 -3.24 2.84 -7.50
N PRO A 74 -4.09 3.86 -7.24
CA PRO A 74 -3.68 5.25 -7.41
C PRO A 74 -2.50 5.62 -6.50
N LEU A 75 -2.55 5.19 -5.23
CA LEU A 75 -1.50 5.48 -4.28
C LEU A 75 -0.25 4.65 -4.54
N THR A 76 -0.41 3.39 -4.95
CA THR A 76 0.72 2.55 -5.39
C THR A 76 1.46 3.16 -6.58
N LEU A 77 0.71 3.66 -7.57
CA LEU A 77 1.28 4.31 -8.75
C LEU A 77 2.00 5.61 -8.38
N LEU A 78 1.38 6.46 -7.57
CA LEU A 78 2.00 7.70 -7.08
C LEU A 78 3.28 7.40 -6.28
N GLY A 79 3.23 6.41 -5.38
CA GLY A 79 4.38 5.95 -4.61
C GLY A 79 5.54 5.54 -5.52
N LYS A 80 5.25 4.73 -6.54
CA LYS A 80 6.25 4.33 -7.54
C LYS A 80 6.81 5.52 -8.31
N LEU A 81 5.98 6.48 -8.73
CA LEU A 81 6.40 7.67 -9.47
C LEU A 81 7.33 8.57 -8.67
N VAL A 82 7.15 8.66 -7.35
CA VAL A 82 8.01 9.46 -6.45
C VAL A 82 9.18 8.66 -5.87
N GLY A 83 9.37 7.40 -6.29
CA GLY A 83 10.44 6.52 -5.80
C GLY A 83 10.25 6.03 -4.36
N MET A 84 9.02 6.02 -3.86
CA MET A 84 8.68 5.48 -2.54
C MET A 84 8.74 3.95 -2.55
N ALA A 85 9.22 3.37 -1.45
CA ALA A 85 9.21 1.92 -1.26
C ALA A 85 7.75 1.38 -1.22
N PRO A 86 7.44 0.26 -1.88
CA PRO A 86 6.06 -0.22 -2.03
C PRO A 86 5.30 -0.41 -0.72
N GLU A 87 6.01 -0.83 0.34
CA GLU A 87 5.43 -1.12 1.65
C GLU A 87 4.90 0.16 2.31
N HIS A 88 5.58 1.28 2.08
CA HIS A 88 5.16 2.59 2.59
C HIS A 88 3.99 3.15 1.77
N ALA A 89 3.98 2.92 0.46
CA ALA A 89 2.85 3.29 -0.39
C ALA A 89 1.58 2.49 -0.03
N TYR A 90 1.74 1.24 0.40
CA TYR A 90 0.63 0.42 0.91
C TYR A 90 0.12 0.87 2.28
N ALA A 91 1.01 1.38 3.15
CA ALA A 91 0.68 1.70 4.53
C ALA A 91 0.03 3.08 4.74
N LEU A 92 0.05 3.94 3.71
CA LEU A 92 -0.56 5.29 3.68
C LEU A 92 -2.04 5.24 3.31
#